data_AF-A0A6L7XSK1-F1
#
_entry.id   AF-A0A6L7XSK1-F1
#
_cell.length_a   1.000
_cell.length_b   1.000
_cell.length_c   1.000
_cell.angle_alpha   90.00
_cell.angle_beta   90.00
_cell.angle_gamma   90.00
#
_symmetry.space_group_name_H-M   'P 1'
#
loop_
_entity.id
_entity.type
_entity.pdbx_description
1 polymer ?
#
loop_
_entity_poly.entity_id
_entity_poly.type
_entity_poly.pdbx_seq_one_letter_code
_entity_poly.pdbx_strand_id
1 'polypeptide(L)'
;MKEFLSVRGVAFESCDVANDVDAAARLRALGLRSVPVVAVANSDGGVAGFAFGVDLESVAQLVGIRFRARPALPVAELKHRLKAALENAMRLVSEFPPDRLQDKLPRRDRTCLALANHLVEIAAVLLRVSDGAPFDVEASAAIPQTELGVAALRKRAKAVALQLEEVQVQGSRTVETFFAPQTLHLVLERCAWHAMQHARQLEMMLTRTGTAPTQAIAPHLLADLPLPQAVWD
;
A
#
# COMPACT_ATOMS: atom_id res chain seq x y z
N MET A 1 9.75 0.61 -1.96
CA MET A 1 10.61 1.13 -3.07
C MET A 1 11.89 1.78 -2.55
N LYS A 2 11.84 2.89 -1.79
CA LYS A 2 13.04 3.57 -1.27
C LYS A 2 13.97 2.60 -0.52
N GLU A 3 13.42 1.92 0.49
CA GLU A 3 14.18 0.92 1.26
C GLU A 3 14.69 -0.23 0.37
N PHE A 4 13.89 -0.69 -0.60
CA PHE A 4 14.29 -1.72 -1.56
C PHE A 4 15.57 -1.34 -2.34
N LEU A 5 15.73 -0.06 -2.70
CA LEU A 5 16.92 0.48 -3.34
C LEU A 5 18.08 0.64 -2.33
N SER A 6 17.81 1.23 -1.15
CA SER A 6 18.82 1.46 -0.11
C SER A 6 19.52 0.18 0.33
N VAL A 7 18.77 -0.89 0.64
CA VAL A 7 19.35 -2.16 1.11
C VAL A 7 20.18 -2.88 0.05
N ARG A 8 20.06 -2.44 -1.22
CA ARG A 8 20.82 -2.98 -2.35
C ARG A 8 21.92 -2.02 -2.82
N GLY A 9 22.21 -0.99 -2.04
CA GLY A 9 23.30 -0.04 -2.31
C GLY A 9 23.06 0.88 -3.51
N VAL A 10 21.80 1.02 -3.96
CA VAL A 10 21.47 1.96 -5.04
C VAL A 10 21.24 3.34 -4.45
N ALA A 11 22.10 4.29 -4.84
CA ALA A 11 21.92 5.69 -4.51
C ALA A 11 20.72 6.26 -5.27
N PHE A 12 19.89 7.07 -4.60
CA PHE A 12 18.76 7.76 -5.22
C PHE A 12 18.49 9.09 -4.52
N GLU A 13 17.84 9.99 -5.24
CA GLU A 13 17.25 11.22 -4.71
C GLU A 13 15.74 11.04 -4.54
N SER A 14 15.21 11.42 -3.37
CA SER A 14 13.77 11.36 -3.10
C SER A 14 13.13 12.71 -3.37
N CYS A 15 12.29 12.80 -4.41
CA CYS A 15 11.51 14.00 -4.72
C CYS A 15 10.08 13.89 -4.18
N ASP A 16 9.61 14.89 -3.45
CA ASP A 16 8.21 14.99 -3.02
C ASP A 16 7.39 15.81 -4.02
N VAL A 17 6.79 15.14 -5.01
CA VAL A 17 6.01 15.80 -6.06
C VAL A 17 4.79 16.57 -5.55
N ALA A 18 4.34 16.34 -4.31
CA ALA A 18 3.23 17.09 -3.74
C ALA A 18 3.67 18.47 -3.23
N ASN A 19 4.95 18.61 -2.84
CA ASN A 19 5.50 19.81 -2.23
C ASN A 19 6.62 20.48 -3.06
N ASP A 20 7.07 19.84 -4.14
CA ASP A 20 8.11 20.33 -5.06
C ASP A 20 7.51 20.49 -6.47
N VAL A 21 7.37 21.77 -6.89
CA VAL A 21 6.80 22.15 -8.18
C VAL A 21 7.65 21.67 -9.35
N ASP A 22 8.98 21.66 -9.19
CA ASP A 22 9.90 21.21 -10.24
C ASP A 22 9.85 19.69 -10.37
N ALA A 23 9.78 18.96 -9.25
CA ALA A 23 9.53 17.52 -9.28
C ALA A 23 8.19 17.17 -9.94
N ALA A 24 7.14 17.93 -9.64
CA ALA A 24 5.84 17.76 -10.28
C ALA A 24 5.90 18.06 -11.80
N ALA A 25 6.67 19.07 -12.21
CA ALA A 25 6.88 19.39 -13.62
C ALA A 25 7.65 18.29 -14.34
N ARG A 26 8.71 17.74 -13.73
CA ARG A 26 9.47 16.59 -14.26
C ARG A 26 8.56 15.37 -14.46
N LEU A 27 7.71 15.04 -13.48
CA LEU A 27 6.76 13.93 -13.59
C LEU A 27 5.79 14.13 -14.76
N ARG A 28 5.24 15.34 -14.92
CA ARG A 28 4.34 15.68 -16.04
C ARG A 28 5.04 15.63 -17.40
N ALA A 29 6.30 16.07 -17.47
CA ALA A 29 7.09 16.01 -18.70
C ALA A 29 7.34 14.58 -19.18
N LEU A 30 7.34 13.60 -18.26
CA LEU A 30 7.36 12.17 -18.58
C LEU A 30 6.00 11.61 -19.02
N GLY A 31 4.96 12.44 -19.10
CA GLY A 31 3.59 12.02 -19.39
C GLY A 31 2.92 11.25 -18.25
N LEU A 32 3.55 11.23 -17.07
CA LEU A 32 3.09 10.45 -15.92
C LEU A 32 2.15 11.27 -15.04
N ARG A 33 1.13 10.61 -14.51
CA ARG A 33 0.14 11.21 -13.61
C ARG A 33 0.07 10.51 -12.25
N SER A 34 0.91 9.50 -12.04
CA SER A 34 0.82 8.58 -10.91
C SER A 34 2.20 8.39 -10.28
N VAL A 35 2.20 8.27 -8.96
CA VAL A 35 3.38 8.02 -8.13
C VAL A 35 3.11 6.82 -7.21
N PRO A 36 4.14 6.14 -6.66
CA PRO A 36 5.58 6.42 -6.80
C PRO A 36 6.15 6.01 -8.17
N VAL A 37 7.20 6.71 -8.61
CA VAL A 37 7.97 6.43 -9.84
C VAL A 37 9.46 6.51 -9.52
N VAL A 38 10.26 5.61 -10.10
CA VAL A 38 11.72 5.72 -10.17
C VAL A 38 12.06 6.14 -11.59
N ALA A 39 12.92 7.14 -11.73
CA ALA A 39 13.48 7.54 -13.01
C ALA A 39 15.01 7.50 -12.92
N VAL A 40 15.66 7.06 -13.98
CA VAL A 40 17.13 7.12 -14.14
C VAL A 40 17.46 8.26 -15.08
N ALA A 41 18.41 9.11 -14.69
CA ALA A 41 18.85 10.22 -15.52
C ALA A 41 19.89 9.76 -16.56
N ASN A 42 19.87 10.39 -17.73
CA ASN A 42 20.93 10.36 -18.71
C ASN A 42 22.08 11.30 -18.30
N SER A 43 23.24 11.13 -18.92
CA SER A 43 24.41 12.00 -18.75
C SER A 43 24.19 13.46 -19.16
N ASP A 44 23.15 13.76 -19.95
CA ASP A 44 22.74 15.11 -20.36
C ASP A 44 21.65 15.72 -19.46
N GLY A 45 21.26 15.04 -18.38
CA GLY A 45 20.20 15.48 -17.46
C GLY A 45 18.78 15.12 -17.88
N GLY A 46 18.58 14.47 -19.04
CA GLY A 46 17.29 13.89 -19.44
C GLY A 46 16.95 12.61 -18.64
N VAL A 47 15.80 11.99 -18.91
CA VAL A 47 15.41 10.71 -18.29
C VAL A 47 15.69 9.56 -19.26
N ALA A 48 16.58 8.65 -18.86
CA ALA A 48 16.95 7.43 -19.58
C ALA A 48 15.83 6.39 -19.61
N GLY A 49 15.08 6.32 -18.52
CA GLY A 49 13.99 5.37 -18.33
C GLY A 49 13.33 5.57 -16.98
N PHE A 50 12.13 5.01 -16.83
CA PHE A 50 11.39 5.04 -15.58
C PHE A 50 10.66 3.71 -15.33
N ALA A 51 10.29 3.49 -14.07
CA ALA A 51 9.45 2.39 -13.64
C ALA A 51 8.52 2.87 -12.54
N PHE A 52 7.29 2.35 -12.50
CA PHE A 52 6.39 2.62 -11.37
C PHE A 52 6.90 1.90 -10.13
N GLY A 53 7.01 2.63 -9.01
CA GLY A 53 7.54 2.12 -7.75
C GLY A 53 6.71 1.00 -7.10
N VAL A 54 5.52 0.75 -7.64
CA VAL A 54 4.64 -0.36 -7.27
C VAL A 54 5.09 -1.69 -7.89
N ASP A 55 5.86 -1.65 -8.97
CA ASP A 55 6.44 -2.80 -9.66
C ASP A 55 7.93 -2.89 -9.33
N LEU A 56 8.25 -3.61 -8.25
CA LEU A 56 9.63 -3.77 -7.81
C LEU A 56 10.49 -4.56 -8.80
N GLU A 57 9.89 -5.39 -9.65
CA GLU A 57 10.64 -6.10 -10.70
C GLU A 57 11.05 -5.14 -11.82
N SER A 58 10.13 -4.32 -12.32
CA SER A 58 10.48 -3.26 -13.28
C SER A 58 11.47 -2.25 -12.70
N VAL A 59 11.31 -1.86 -11.43
CA VAL A 59 12.30 -1.01 -10.74
C VAL A 59 13.67 -1.69 -10.71
N ALA A 60 13.74 -2.97 -10.35
CA ALA A 60 15.00 -3.70 -10.30
C ALA A 60 15.66 -3.80 -11.68
N GLN A 61 14.89 -4.10 -12.72
CA GLN A 61 15.38 -4.14 -14.10
C GLN A 61 15.93 -2.78 -14.53
N LEU A 62 15.21 -1.69 -14.23
CA LEU A 62 15.62 -0.32 -14.55
C LEU A 62 16.99 0.04 -13.93
N VAL A 63 17.25 -0.42 -12.70
CA VAL A 63 18.49 -0.09 -11.98
C VAL A 63 19.53 -1.22 -12.01
N GLY A 64 19.35 -2.25 -12.86
CA GLY A 64 20.32 -3.33 -13.07
C GLY A 64 20.43 -4.35 -11.92
N ILE A 65 19.43 -4.46 -11.05
CA ILE A 65 19.37 -5.42 -9.95
C ILE A 65 18.72 -6.73 -10.44
N ARG A 66 19.34 -7.87 -10.13
CA ARG A 66 18.70 -9.19 -10.30
C ARG A 66 17.63 -9.39 -9.23
N PHE A 67 16.37 -9.27 -9.61
CA PHE A 67 15.21 -9.51 -8.75
C PHE A 67 14.04 -10.02 -9.59
N ARG A 68 13.22 -10.89 -9.02
CA ARG A 68 11.99 -11.37 -9.64
C ARG A 68 10.87 -11.31 -8.63
N ALA A 69 9.78 -10.63 -8.97
CA ALA A 69 8.60 -10.59 -8.14
C ALA A 69 7.89 -11.94 -8.22
N ARG A 70 7.75 -12.59 -7.07
CA ARG A 70 6.92 -13.78 -6.91
C ARG A 70 6.22 -13.67 -5.57
N PRO A 71 4.98 -14.16 -5.46
CA PRO A 71 4.34 -14.24 -4.19
C PRO A 71 5.18 -15.04 -3.20
N ALA A 72 5.52 -14.42 -2.07
CA ALA A 72 6.28 -15.04 -1.00
C ALA A 72 5.40 -16.02 -0.20
N LEU A 73 4.10 -15.76 -0.14
CA LEU A 73 3.16 -16.50 0.70
C LEU A 73 2.01 -17.14 -0.09
N PRO A 74 1.48 -18.29 0.38
CA PRO A 74 0.29 -18.91 -0.21
C PRO A 74 -0.94 -17.99 -0.15
N VAL A 75 -1.87 -18.17 -1.09
CA VAL A 75 -3.14 -17.41 -1.16
C VAL A 75 -3.89 -17.41 0.18
N ALA A 76 -4.03 -18.57 0.82
CA ALA A 76 -4.75 -18.69 2.08
C ALA A 76 -4.12 -17.83 3.19
N GLU A 77 -2.79 -17.82 3.26
CA GLU A 77 -2.03 -17.04 4.23
C GLU A 77 -2.16 -15.52 3.95
N LEU A 78 -2.11 -15.11 2.68
CA LEU A 78 -2.30 -13.72 2.31
C LEU A 78 -3.72 -13.22 2.61
N LYS A 79 -4.75 -14.05 2.36
CA LYS A 79 -6.14 -13.75 2.75
C LYS A 79 -6.26 -13.60 4.26
N HIS A 80 -5.67 -14.53 5.01
CA HIS A 80 -5.63 -14.47 6.47
C HIS A 80 -4.99 -13.15 6.95
N ARG A 81 -3.84 -12.77 6.40
CA ARG A 81 -3.13 -11.54 6.78
C ARG A 81 -3.88 -10.27 6.40
N LEU A 82 -4.53 -10.23 5.24
CA LEU A 82 -5.37 -9.10 4.85
C LEU A 82 -6.56 -8.93 5.81
N LYS A 83 -7.22 -10.03 6.20
CA LYS A 83 -8.27 -9.99 7.23
C LYS A 83 -7.73 -9.54 8.58
N ALA A 84 -6.58 -10.06 9.00
CA ALA A 84 -5.93 -9.65 10.24
C ALA A 84 -5.58 -8.15 10.24
N ALA A 85 -5.18 -7.58 9.10
CA ALA A 85 -4.96 -6.14 8.96
C ALA A 85 -6.26 -5.34 9.20
N LEU A 86 -7.38 -5.79 8.61
CA LEU A 86 -8.70 -5.16 8.80
C LEU A 86 -9.14 -5.24 10.27
N GLU A 87 -9.00 -6.41 10.90
CA GLU A 87 -9.36 -6.63 12.31
C GLU A 87 -8.51 -5.78 13.25
N ASN A 88 -7.18 -5.77 13.08
CA ASN A 88 -6.28 -4.95 13.88
C ASN A 88 -6.58 -3.46 13.68
N ALA A 89 -6.79 -3.00 12.45
CA ALA A 89 -7.14 -1.60 12.19
C ALA A 89 -8.43 -1.19 12.90
N MET A 90 -9.48 -2.01 12.83
CA MET A 90 -10.75 -1.69 13.48
C MET A 90 -10.66 -1.72 15.01
N ARG A 91 -9.85 -2.63 15.57
CA ARG A 91 -9.54 -2.64 16.99
C ARG A 91 -8.81 -1.36 17.39
N LEU A 92 -7.69 -1.04 16.72
CA LEU A 92 -6.88 0.15 16.99
C LEU A 92 -7.70 1.44 16.91
N VAL A 93 -8.51 1.62 15.86
CA VAL A 93 -9.40 2.78 15.71
C VAL A 93 -10.38 2.93 16.89
N SER A 94 -10.78 1.82 17.52
CA SER A 94 -11.67 1.83 18.69
C SER A 94 -10.95 2.19 19.99
N GLU A 95 -9.62 2.06 20.01
CA GLU A 95 -8.76 2.38 21.15
C GLU A 95 -8.26 3.83 21.11
N PHE A 96 -8.40 4.53 19.97
CA PHE A 96 -8.06 5.96 19.90
C PHE A 96 -8.93 6.77 20.87
N PRO A 97 -8.35 7.77 21.56
CA PRO A 97 -9.14 8.76 22.27
C PRO A 97 -10.10 9.48 21.30
N PRO A 98 -11.33 9.86 21.73
CA PRO A 98 -12.41 10.29 20.84
C PRO A 98 -12.03 11.36 19.80
N ASP A 99 -11.18 12.32 20.19
CA ASP A 99 -10.84 13.48 19.36
C ASP A 99 -9.52 13.30 18.58
N ARG A 100 -8.82 12.17 18.74
CA ARG A 100 -7.47 11.95 18.19
C ARG A 100 -7.47 11.23 16.85
N LEU A 101 -8.61 10.68 16.42
CA LEU A 101 -8.73 10.08 15.08
C LEU A 101 -8.58 11.11 13.94
N GLN A 102 -8.77 12.40 14.24
CA GLN A 102 -8.57 13.50 13.30
C GLN A 102 -7.13 14.02 13.25
N ASP A 103 -6.23 13.48 14.09
CA ASP A 103 -4.81 13.81 14.02
C ASP A 103 -4.22 13.45 12.65
N LYS A 104 -3.40 14.35 12.12
CA LYS A 104 -2.69 14.16 10.86
C LYS A 104 -1.49 13.23 11.03
N LEU A 105 -1.24 12.42 10.00
CA LEU A 105 -0.05 11.58 9.91
C LEU A 105 1.22 12.45 9.74
N PRO A 106 2.41 11.98 10.18
CA PRO A 106 3.66 12.69 9.94
C PRO A 106 3.84 13.05 8.46
N ARG A 107 4.12 14.34 8.18
CA ARG A 107 4.43 14.87 6.85
C ARG A 107 3.35 14.59 5.78
N ARG A 108 2.10 14.31 6.17
CA ARG A 108 1.00 14.05 5.24
C ARG A 108 -0.27 14.73 5.69
N ASP A 109 -1.02 15.29 4.74
CA ASP A 109 -2.34 15.84 4.99
C ASP A 109 -3.43 14.75 4.98
N ARG A 110 -3.23 13.71 5.77
CA ARG A 110 -4.14 12.58 5.94
C ARG A 110 -4.38 12.38 7.43
N THR A 111 -5.63 12.17 7.84
CA THR A 111 -5.98 11.87 9.23
C THR A 111 -5.86 10.38 9.55
N CYS A 112 -5.87 10.01 10.83
CA CYS A 112 -5.91 8.61 11.24
C CYS A 112 -7.22 7.93 10.78
N LEU A 113 -8.35 8.63 10.81
CA LEU A 113 -9.63 8.12 10.30
C LEU A 113 -9.61 7.91 8.78
N ALA A 114 -9.03 8.86 8.03
CA ALA A 114 -8.84 8.72 6.59
C ALA A 114 -7.95 7.51 6.26
N LEU A 115 -6.88 7.29 7.04
CA LEU A 115 -5.99 6.14 6.89
C LEU A 115 -6.72 4.81 7.11
N ALA A 116 -7.58 4.73 8.13
CA ALA A 116 -8.38 3.53 8.39
C ALA A 116 -9.40 3.26 7.27
N ASN A 117 -10.03 4.30 6.72
CA ASN A 117 -10.93 4.17 5.57
C ASN A 117 -10.18 3.67 4.33
N HIS A 118 -9.02 4.24 4.04
CA HIS A 118 -8.16 3.83 2.95
C HIS A 118 -7.71 2.37 3.08
N LEU A 119 -7.36 1.92 4.30
CA LEU A 119 -7.01 0.53 4.58
C LEU A 119 -8.14 -0.44 4.19
N VAL A 120 -9.39 -0.13 4.55
CA VAL A 120 -10.55 -0.94 4.18
C VAL A 120 -10.80 -0.88 2.67
N GLU A 121 -10.58 0.27 2.03
CA GLU A 121 -10.75 0.41 0.58
C GLU A 121 -9.73 -0.41 -0.22
N ILE A 122 -8.50 -0.57 0.25
CA ILE A 122 -7.49 -1.47 -0.37
C ILE A 122 -8.03 -2.90 -0.48
N ALA A 123 -8.68 -3.40 0.57
CA ALA A 123 -9.29 -4.73 0.58
C ALA A 123 -10.52 -4.78 -0.34
N ALA A 124 -11.34 -3.72 -0.37
CA ALA A 124 -12.50 -3.64 -1.25
C ALA A 124 -12.13 -3.57 -2.74
N VAL A 125 -11.02 -2.91 -3.09
CA VAL A 125 -10.47 -2.90 -4.45
C VAL A 125 -10.13 -4.31 -4.90
N LEU A 126 -9.53 -5.13 -4.04
CA LEU A 126 -9.20 -6.52 -4.39
C LEU A 126 -10.45 -7.32 -4.77
N LEU A 127 -11.59 -7.11 -4.09
CA LEU A 127 -12.86 -7.75 -4.43
C LEU A 127 -13.31 -7.37 -5.85
N ARG A 128 -13.26 -6.07 -6.19
CA ARG A 128 -13.63 -5.60 -7.53
C ARG A 128 -12.72 -6.20 -8.60
N VAL A 129 -11.41 -6.27 -8.33
CA VAL A 129 -10.43 -6.85 -9.25
C VAL A 129 -10.61 -8.35 -9.40
N SER A 130 -10.93 -9.07 -8.31
CA SER A 130 -11.26 -10.49 -8.39
C SER A 130 -12.53 -10.75 -9.20
N ASP A 131 -13.45 -9.79 -9.27
CA ASP A 131 -14.66 -9.85 -10.09
C ASP A 131 -14.44 -9.38 -11.54
N GLY A 132 -13.21 -9.03 -11.91
CA GLY A 132 -12.83 -8.72 -13.29
C GLY A 132 -12.61 -7.23 -13.60
N ALA A 133 -12.73 -6.33 -12.61
CA ALA A 133 -12.31 -4.95 -12.79
C ALA A 133 -10.79 -4.84 -12.99
N PRO A 134 -10.29 -3.86 -13.76
CA PRO A 134 -8.86 -3.61 -13.87
C PRO A 134 -8.28 -3.06 -12.56
N PHE A 135 -7.01 -3.34 -12.29
CA PHE A 135 -6.23 -2.67 -11.23
C PHE A 135 -5.51 -1.45 -11.81
N ASP A 136 -6.30 -0.45 -12.22
CA ASP A 136 -5.80 0.79 -12.81
C ASP A 136 -5.24 1.77 -11.75
N VAL A 137 -4.94 3.00 -12.18
CA VAL A 137 -4.41 4.06 -11.31
C VAL A 137 -5.38 4.40 -10.18
N GLU A 138 -6.68 4.46 -10.47
CA GLU A 138 -7.71 4.82 -9.49
C GLU A 138 -7.88 3.70 -8.46
N ALA A 139 -7.97 2.45 -8.93
CA ALA A 139 -7.99 1.26 -8.10
C ALA A 139 -6.75 1.19 -7.20
N SER A 140 -5.55 1.45 -7.75
CA SER A 140 -4.32 1.44 -6.96
C SER A 140 -4.24 2.60 -5.95
N ALA A 141 -4.91 3.73 -6.19
CA ALA A 141 -4.99 4.82 -5.24
C ALA A 141 -5.90 4.49 -4.05
N ALA A 142 -6.85 3.56 -4.23
CA ALA A 142 -7.77 3.05 -3.21
C ALA A 142 -8.39 4.18 -2.37
N ILE A 143 -8.82 5.26 -3.04
CA ILE A 143 -9.41 6.42 -2.40
C ILE A 143 -10.87 6.09 -2.08
N PRO A 144 -11.29 6.09 -0.79
CA PRO A 144 -12.67 5.86 -0.45
C PRO A 144 -13.55 7.01 -0.96
N GLN A 145 -14.68 6.69 -1.58
CA GLN A 145 -15.65 7.70 -2.07
C GLN A 145 -16.22 8.57 -0.94
N THR A 146 -16.28 8.02 0.27
CA THR A 146 -16.76 8.71 1.47
C THR A 146 -15.93 8.26 2.65
N GLU A 147 -15.49 9.22 3.47
CA GLU A 147 -14.89 8.90 4.76
C GLU A 147 -15.98 8.47 5.74
N LEU A 148 -16.01 7.18 6.07
CA LEU A 148 -16.96 6.63 7.03
C LEU A 148 -16.48 6.88 8.45
N GLY A 149 -17.41 7.23 9.33
CA GLY A 149 -17.19 7.21 10.78
C GLY A 149 -16.98 5.78 11.30
N VAL A 150 -16.39 5.67 12.50
CA VAL A 150 -15.90 4.41 13.09
C VAL A 150 -16.92 3.25 13.03
N ALA A 151 -18.17 3.50 13.43
CA ALA A 151 -19.19 2.44 13.46
C ALA A 151 -19.52 1.89 12.06
N ALA A 152 -19.70 2.79 11.07
CA ALA A 152 -19.97 2.41 9.69
C ALA A 152 -18.75 1.76 9.04
N LEU A 153 -17.56 2.26 9.32
CA LEU A 153 -16.30 1.69 8.85
C LEU A 153 -16.10 0.27 9.37
N ARG A 154 -16.37 0.01 10.65
CA ARG A 154 -16.31 -1.34 11.24
C ARG A 154 -17.28 -2.31 10.55
N LYS A 155 -18.50 -1.86 10.26
CA LYS A 155 -19.49 -2.66 9.52
C LYS A 155 -18.98 -2.98 8.11
N ARG A 156 -18.42 -2.00 7.40
CA ARG A 156 -17.83 -2.19 6.07
C ARG A 156 -16.64 -3.15 6.12
N ALA A 157 -15.72 -2.98 7.07
CA ALA A 157 -14.55 -3.84 7.22
C ALA A 157 -14.96 -5.31 7.46
N LYS A 158 -15.96 -5.55 8.30
CA LYS A 158 -16.51 -6.91 8.52
C LYS A 158 -17.14 -7.49 7.25
N ALA A 159 -17.89 -6.70 6.50
CA ALA A 159 -18.49 -7.16 5.24
C ALA A 159 -17.42 -7.52 4.21
N VAL A 160 -16.40 -6.66 4.03
CA VAL A 160 -15.26 -6.91 3.14
C VAL A 160 -14.48 -8.16 3.58
N ALA A 161 -14.22 -8.33 4.89
CA ALA A 161 -13.55 -9.51 5.42
C ALA A 161 -14.30 -10.81 5.15
N LEU A 162 -15.64 -10.78 5.17
CA LEU A 162 -16.47 -11.94 4.82
C LEU A 162 -16.42 -12.23 3.31
N GLN A 163 -16.54 -11.19 2.48
CA GLN A 163 -16.44 -11.34 1.02
C GLN A 163 -15.07 -11.84 0.57
N LEU A 164 -14.00 -11.47 1.27
CA LEU A 164 -12.66 -11.97 1.00
C LEU A 164 -12.58 -13.50 1.08
N GLU A 165 -13.34 -14.16 1.96
CA GLU A 165 -13.33 -15.62 2.07
C GLU A 165 -13.79 -16.30 0.77
N GLU A 166 -14.74 -15.70 0.07
CA GLU A 166 -15.28 -16.23 -1.18
C GLU A 166 -14.36 -16.00 -2.38
N VAL A 167 -13.38 -15.08 -2.26
CA VAL A 167 -12.46 -14.76 -3.36
C VAL A 167 -11.63 -15.98 -3.73
N GLN A 168 -11.81 -16.45 -4.96
CA GLN A 168 -11.04 -17.53 -5.57
C GLN A 168 -9.83 -16.94 -6.32
N VAL A 169 -8.65 -17.11 -5.75
CA VAL A 169 -7.39 -16.78 -6.43
C VAL A 169 -6.83 -18.07 -7.02
N GLN A 170 -7.22 -18.34 -8.26
CA GLN A 170 -6.75 -19.52 -9.00
C GLN A 170 -5.48 -19.18 -9.78
N GLY A 171 -4.37 -19.84 -9.42
CA GLY A 171 -3.16 -19.97 -10.23
C GLY A 171 -2.70 -18.70 -10.96
N SER A 172 -2.33 -18.87 -12.23
CA SER A 172 -1.79 -17.85 -13.13
C SER A 172 -2.83 -16.86 -13.68
N ARG A 173 -4.02 -16.73 -13.07
CA ARG A 173 -5.03 -15.77 -13.52
C ARG A 173 -4.40 -14.38 -13.52
N THR A 174 -4.31 -13.80 -14.71
CA THR A 174 -3.79 -12.45 -14.91
C THR A 174 -4.89 -11.42 -14.77
N VAL A 175 -4.54 -10.25 -14.27
CA VAL A 175 -5.37 -9.06 -14.22
C VAL A 175 -4.65 -7.92 -14.90
N GLU A 176 -5.40 -7.07 -15.58
CA GLU A 176 -4.86 -5.85 -16.16
C GLU A 176 -4.48 -4.87 -15.05
N THR A 177 -3.28 -4.30 -15.14
CA THR A 177 -2.84 -3.22 -14.25
C THR A 177 -2.26 -2.07 -15.05
N PHE A 178 -2.18 -0.87 -14.46
CA PHE A 178 -1.65 0.30 -15.14
C PHE A 178 -0.13 0.27 -15.41
N PHE A 179 0.60 -0.73 -14.91
CA PHE A 179 2.06 -0.84 -15.03
C PHE A 179 2.55 -2.09 -15.76
N ALA A 180 1.76 -3.16 -15.80
CA ALA A 180 1.90 -4.36 -16.65
C ALA A 180 0.86 -5.41 -16.20
N PRO A 181 0.42 -6.36 -17.03
CA PRO A 181 -0.38 -7.49 -16.55
C PRO A 181 0.30 -8.21 -15.39
N GLN A 182 -0.43 -8.44 -14.29
CA GLN A 182 0.06 -9.14 -13.08
C GLN A 182 -0.83 -10.32 -12.76
N THR A 183 -0.34 -11.27 -11.94
CA THR A 183 -1.23 -12.31 -11.41
C THR A 183 -2.14 -11.75 -10.32
N LEU A 184 -3.36 -12.28 -10.19
CA LEU A 184 -4.25 -11.94 -9.07
C LEU A 184 -3.60 -12.27 -7.72
N HIS A 185 -2.73 -13.28 -7.67
CA HIS A 185 -1.95 -13.62 -6.47
C HIS A 185 -0.99 -12.50 -6.07
N LEU A 186 -0.26 -11.90 -7.02
CA LEU A 186 0.58 -10.73 -6.76
C LEU A 186 -0.23 -9.50 -6.32
N VAL A 187 -1.44 -9.30 -6.88
CA VAL A 187 -2.31 -8.20 -6.45
C VAL A 187 -2.86 -8.42 -5.03
N LEU A 188 -3.29 -9.65 -4.71
CA LEU A 188 -3.68 -10.02 -3.34
C LEU A 188 -2.54 -9.77 -2.35
N GLU A 189 -1.34 -10.19 -2.71
CA GLU A 189 -0.14 -10.01 -1.91
C GLU A 189 0.14 -8.52 -1.65
N ARG A 190 0.14 -7.71 -2.70
CA ARG A 190 0.24 -6.25 -2.61
C ARG A 190 -0.82 -5.67 -1.66
N CYS A 191 -2.08 -6.07 -1.79
CA CYS A 191 -3.16 -5.58 -0.93
C CYS A 191 -2.92 -5.97 0.54
N ALA A 192 -2.51 -7.21 0.81
CA ALA A 192 -2.18 -7.67 2.16
C ALA A 192 -1.06 -6.84 2.80
N TRP A 193 0.01 -6.58 2.06
CA TRP A 193 1.16 -5.81 2.54
C TRP A 193 0.80 -4.34 2.77
N HIS A 194 0.10 -3.74 1.80
CA HIS A 194 -0.29 -2.34 1.87
C HIS A 194 -1.23 -2.08 3.06
N ALA A 195 -2.22 -2.96 3.25
CA ALA A 195 -3.13 -2.88 4.40
C ALA A 195 -2.38 -3.07 5.72
N MET A 196 -1.45 -4.04 5.79
CA MET A 196 -0.68 -4.29 7.01
C MET A 196 0.25 -3.14 7.37
N GLN A 197 0.88 -2.49 6.38
CA GLN A 197 1.68 -1.28 6.62
C GLN A 197 0.84 -0.15 7.21
N HIS A 198 -0.38 0.04 6.72
CA HIS A 198 -1.28 1.04 7.28
C HIS A 198 -1.79 0.68 8.68
N ALA A 199 -1.95 -0.61 8.99
CA ALA A 199 -2.23 -1.05 10.36
C ALA A 199 -1.06 -0.70 11.31
N ARG A 200 0.19 -0.92 10.90
CA ARG A 200 1.39 -0.50 11.66
C ARG A 200 1.44 1.02 11.89
N GLN A 201 1.08 1.79 10.87
CA GLN A 201 0.99 3.26 10.98
C GLN A 201 -0.10 3.70 11.96
N LEU A 202 -1.27 3.06 11.96
CA LEU A 202 -2.34 3.32 12.93
C LEU A 202 -1.89 2.97 14.36
N GLU A 203 -1.24 1.83 14.57
CA GLU A 203 -0.73 1.41 15.88
C GLU A 203 0.29 2.41 16.43
N MET A 204 1.20 2.87 15.56
CA MET A 204 2.18 3.86 15.94
C MET A 204 1.55 5.23 16.25
N MET A 205 0.52 5.62 15.49
CA MET A 205 -0.23 6.85 15.76
C MET A 205 -1.02 6.77 17.08
N LEU A 206 -1.63 5.62 17.39
CA LEU A 206 -2.29 5.37 18.67
C LEU A 206 -1.29 5.57 19.82
N THR A 207 -0.12 4.94 19.71
CA THR A 207 0.96 5.07 20.70
C THR A 207 1.40 6.53 20.91
N ARG A 208 1.43 7.34 19.84
CA ARG A 208 1.76 8.77 19.93
C ARG A 208 0.71 9.61 20.66
N THR A 209 -0.50 9.10 20.85
CA THR A 209 -1.51 9.74 21.72
C THR A 209 -1.23 9.53 23.21
N GLY A 210 -0.23 8.72 23.57
CA GLY A 210 0.01 8.25 24.93
C GLY A 210 -0.80 7.01 25.30
N THR A 211 -1.55 6.43 24.35
CA THR A 211 -2.36 5.23 24.55
C THR A 211 -1.60 4.01 24.02
N ALA A 212 -1.31 3.04 24.88
CA ALA A 212 -0.75 1.76 24.44
C ALA A 212 -1.86 0.90 23.79
N PRO A 213 -1.61 0.23 22.66
CA PRO A 213 -2.58 -0.69 22.10
C PRO A 213 -2.84 -1.84 23.07
N THR A 214 -4.10 -2.28 23.19
CA THR A 214 -4.46 -3.41 24.07
C THR A 214 -3.71 -4.69 23.66
N GLN A 215 -3.50 -4.84 22.35
CA GLN A 215 -2.72 -5.91 21.75
C GLN A 215 -1.86 -5.33 20.63
N ALA A 216 -0.57 -5.63 20.64
CA ALA A 216 0.31 -5.28 19.54
C ALA A 216 0.02 -6.15 18.30
N ILE A 217 0.23 -5.62 17.10
CA ILE A 217 0.19 -6.42 15.87
C ILE A 217 1.20 -7.56 15.99
N ALA A 218 0.73 -8.79 15.83
CA ALA A 218 1.55 -9.96 16.06
C ALA A 218 2.70 -10.04 15.03
N PRO A 219 3.96 -10.29 15.46
CA PRO A 219 5.12 -10.26 14.55
C PRO A 219 5.01 -11.22 13.36
N HIS A 220 4.38 -12.38 13.54
CA HIS A 220 4.21 -13.36 12.46
C HIS A 220 3.32 -12.84 11.31
N LEU A 221 2.41 -11.90 11.59
CA LEU A 221 1.61 -11.26 10.54
C LEU A 221 2.46 -10.37 9.63
N LEU A 222 3.63 -9.93 10.10
CA LEU A 222 4.57 -9.08 9.37
C LEU A 222 5.68 -9.89 8.66
N ALA A 223 5.99 -11.09 9.14
CA ALA A 223 7.09 -11.92 8.65
C ALA A 223 6.91 -12.29 7.17
N ASP A 224 7.99 -12.29 6.38
CA ASP A 224 7.97 -12.67 4.95
C ASP A 224 7.08 -11.78 4.04
N LEU A 225 6.53 -10.69 4.58
CA LEU A 225 6.04 -9.58 3.77
C LEU A 225 7.25 -8.66 3.50
N PRO A 226 7.47 -8.17 2.27
CA PRO A 226 8.43 -7.12 1.94
C PRO A 226 7.85 -5.77 2.35
N LEU A 227 7.50 -5.69 3.63
CA LEU A 227 7.26 -4.44 4.31
C LEU A 227 8.62 -3.75 4.52
N PRO A 228 8.67 -2.42 4.41
CA PRO A 228 9.81 -1.68 4.91
C PRO A 228 9.98 -1.91 6.42
N GLN A 229 11.23 -1.95 6.89
CA GLN A 229 11.53 -1.92 8.32
C GLN A 229 10.92 -0.67 8.95
N ALA A 230 11.04 0.48 8.28
CA ALA A 230 10.46 1.73 8.74
C ALA A 230 8.93 1.76 8.60
N VAL A 231 8.24 2.36 9.59
CA VAL A 231 6.78 2.58 9.55
C VAL A 231 6.42 3.80 8.67
N TRP A 232 7.34 4.76 8.58
CA TRP A 232 7.23 5.97 7.74
C TRP A 232 8.38 6.02 6.74
N ASP A 233 8.09 6.57 5.56
CA ASP A 233 9.02 6.79 4.44
C ASP A 233 9.42 8.26 4.27
#